data_AF-A0A2P4SE99-F1
#
_entry.id   AF-A0A2P4SE99-F1
#
_cell.length_a   1.000
_cell.length_b   1.000
_cell.length_c   1.000
_cell.angle_alpha   90.00
_cell.angle_beta   90.00
_cell.angle_gamma   90.00
#
_symmetry.space_group_name_H-M   'P 1'
#
loop_
_entity.id
_entity.type
_entity.pdbx_description
1 polymer ?
#
loop_
_entity_poly.entity_id
_entity_poly.type
_entity_poly.pdbx_seq_one_letter_code
_entity_poly.pdbx_strand_id
1 'polypeptide(L)'
;AAHETCRKFLHQEKDERVIMVADPPFGGLVEALASSFKKLMAMWKDTGKGGNKNQEMPMFWIFPYFFESRILEFFPSFSMMDYQVDYDNHALYKHGKTGRRQSPVRIFTNLSPSAIVLPAEEGYRMADDGNIVLFVRDV
;
A
#
# COMPACT_ATOMS: atom_id res chain seq x y z
N ALA A 1 -27.38 -1.98 -4.12
CA ALA A 1 -27.17 -0.87 -3.16
C ALA A 1 -25.68 -0.58 -2.94
N ALA A 2 -24.90 -1.47 -2.30
CA ALA A 2 -23.49 -1.23 -1.95
C ALA A 2 -22.58 -0.85 -3.13
N HIS A 3 -22.73 -1.51 -4.29
CA HIS A 3 -21.97 -1.16 -5.50
C HIS A 3 -22.20 0.29 -5.95
N GLU A 4 -23.45 0.76 -5.90
CA GLU A 4 -23.80 2.13 -6.28
C GLU A 4 -23.24 3.15 -5.29
N THR A 5 -23.29 2.83 -4.00
CA THR A 5 -22.72 3.67 -2.93
C THR A 5 -21.19 3.79 -3.09
N CYS A 6 -20.49 2.67 -3.31
CA CYS A 6 -19.05 2.67 -3.54
C CYS A 6 -18.68 3.47 -4.80
N ARG A 7 -19.40 3.25 -5.90
CA ARG A 7 -19.20 4.00 -7.13
C ARG A 7 -19.37 5.50 -6.90
N LYS A 8 -20.45 5.93 -6.24
CA LYS A 8 -20.66 7.34 -5.89
C LYS A 8 -19.54 7.92 -5.03
N PHE A 9 -19.06 7.18 -4.02
CA PHE A 9 -17.94 7.60 -3.17
C PHE A 9 -16.65 7.80 -3.97
N LEU A 10 -16.31 6.87 -4.86
CA LEU A 10 -15.16 6.98 -5.76
C LEU A 10 -15.29 8.13 -6.78
N HIS A 11 -16.45 8.77 -6.85
CA HIS A 11 -16.79 9.82 -7.81
C HIS A 11 -17.05 11.20 -7.16
N GLN A 12 -16.92 11.35 -5.82
CA GLN A 12 -17.21 12.61 -5.14
C GLN A 12 -16.22 13.73 -5.54
N GLU A 13 -16.76 14.94 -5.70
CA GLU A 13 -16.25 16.28 -6.06
C GLU A 13 -14.84 16.48 -6.67
N LYS A 14 -14.72 17.51 -7.52
CA LYS A 14 -13.52 17.82 -8.34
C LYS A 14 -12.20 18.00 -7.57
N ASP A 15 -12.27 18.27 -6.26
CA ASP A 15 -11.12 18.61 -5.42
C ASP A 15 -10.83 17.55 -4.33
N GLU A 16 -11.66 16.50 -4.23
CA GLU A 16 -11.47 15.43 -3.25
C GLU A 16 -10.56 14.33 -3.82
N ARG A 17 -9.50 14.00 -3.08
CA ARG A 17 -8.54 12.96 -3.47
C ARG A 17 -8.86 11.67 -2.70
N VAL A 18 -8.96 10.57 -3.43
CA VAL A 18 -9.19 9.24 -2.87
C VAL A 18 -7.91 8.40 -2.94
N ILE A 19 -7.65 7.65 -1.88
CA ILE A 19 -6.65 6.57 -1.84
C ILE A 19 -7.33 5.28 -1.42
N MET A 20 -6.97 4.16 -2.07
CA MET A 20 -7.40 2.83 -1.64
C MET A 20 -6.39 2.26 -0.65
N VAL A 21 -6.83 1.93 0.56
CA VAL A 21 -6.01 1.21 1.54
C VAL A 21 -6.60 -0.18 1.74
N ALA A 22 -5.78 -1.22 1.55
CA ALA A 22 -6.22 -2.60 1.64
C ALA A 22 -5.25 -3.44 2.49
N ASP A 23 -5.81 -4.15 3.46
CA ASP A 23 -5.12 -5.18 4.27
C ASP A 23 -5.89 -6.51 4.18
N PRO A 24 -5.78 -7.23 3.04
CA PRO A 24 -6.52 -8.46 2.80
C PRO A 24 -5.87 -9.68 3.49
N PRO A 25 -6.63 -10.77 3.71
CA PRO A 25 -6.08 -11.99 4.30
C PRO A 25 -4.91 -12.58 3.47
N PHE A 26 -3.77 -12.82 4.11
CA PHE A 26 -2.52 -13.22 3.45
C PHE A 26 -2.55 -14.60 2.81
N GLY A 27 -3.37 -15.51 3.32
CA GLY A 27 -3.53 -16.88 2.78
C GLY A 27 -4.38 -16.96 1.51
N GLY A 28 -4.92 -15.83 1.01
CA GLY A 28 -5.72 -15.77 -0.20
C GLY A 28 -4.88 -15.83 -1.49
N LEU A 29 -5.55 -16.09 -2.62
CA LEU A 29 -4.91 -16.03 -3.93
C LEU A 29 -4.64 -14.56 -4.31
N VAL A 30 -3.36 -14.17 -4.36
CA VAL A 30 -2.90 -12.81 -4.74
C VAL A 30 -3.52 -12.34 -6.06
N GLU A 31 -3.70 -13.24 -7.03
CA GLU A 31 -4.33 -12.94 -8.31
C GLU A 31 -5.80 -12.52 -8.19
N ALA A 32 -6.56 -13.19 -7.32
CA ALA A 32 -7.97 -12.84 -7.08
C ALA A 32 -8.09 -11.47 -6.39
N LEU A 33 -7.17 -11.15 -5.47
CA LEU A 33 -7.06 -9.83 -4.86
C LEU A 33 -6.73 -8.77 -5.92
N ALA A 34 -5.70 -9.00 -6.73
CA ALA A 34 -5.30 -8.09 -7.80
C ALA A 34 -6.43 -7.85 -8.82
N SER A 35 -7.17 -8.90 -9.21
CA SER A 35 -8.35 -8.80 -10.08
C SER A 35 -9.44 -7.93 -9.46
N SER A 36 -9.67 -8.06 -8.15
CA SER A 36 -10.65 -7.26 -7.41
C SER A 36 -10.24 -5.78 -7.34
N PHE A 37 -8.96 -5.50 -7.06
CA PHE A 37 -8.44 -4.13 -7.06
C PHE A 37 -8.52 -3.48 -8.43
N LYS A 38 -8.20 -4.21 -9.51
CA LYS A 38 -8.33 -3.70 -10.88
C LYS A 38 -9.77 -3.29 -11.22
N LYS A 39 -10.79 -3.99 -10.70
CA LYS A 39 -12.20 -3.60 -10.87
C LYS A 39 -12.53 -2.29 -10.13
N LEU A 40 -12.03 -2.10 -8.91
CA LEU A 40 -12.20 -0.85 -8.16
C LEU A 40 -11.48 0.31 -8.83
N MET A 41 -10.24 0.10 -9.30
CA MET A 41 -9.48 1.10 -10.06
C MET A 41 -10.17 1.47 -11.37
N ALA A 42 -10.75 0.49 -12.08
CA ALA A 42 -11.53 0.75 -13.28
C ALA A 42 -12.79 1.58 -12.98
N MET A 43 -13.50 1.24 -11.91
CA MET A 43 -14.65 2.02 -11.42
C MET A 43 -14.26 3.46 -11.10
N TRP A 44 -13.09 3.68 -10.50
CA TRP A 44 -12.56 5.03 -10.25
C TRP A 44 -12.15 5.77 -11.54
N LYS A 45 -11.58 5.08 -12.54
CA LYS A 45 -11.17 5.68 -13.83
C LYS A 45 -12.32 6.05 -14.75
N ASP A 46 -13.45 5.33 -14.70
CA ASP A 46 -14.63 5.55 -15.56
C ASP A 46 -15.41 6.85 -15.23
N THR A 47 -14.85 7.70 -14.35
CA THR A 47 -15.40 8.98 -13.87
C THR A 47 -15.55 10.09 -14.90
N GLY A 48 -14.95 9.97 -16.10
CA GLY A 48 -15.28 10.83 -17.26
C GLY A 48 -15.12 12.37 -17.09
N LYS A 49 -14.51 12.87 -16.01
CA LYS A 49 -14.31 14.32 -15.76
C LYS A 49 -12.83 14.68 -15.77
N GLY A 50 -12.27 14.91 -16.96
CA GLY A 50 -11.10 15.77 -17.19
C GLY A 50 -9.77 15.40 -16.50
N GLY A 51 -9.69 14.27 -15.79
CA GLY A 51 -8.44 13.78 -15.21
C GLY A 51 -7.49 13.25 -16.27
N ASN A 52 -6.18 13.36 -16.00
CA ASN A 52 -5.14 12.77 -16.84
C ASN A 52 -5.43 11.27 -17.01
N LYS A 53 -5.70 10.81 -18.25
CA LYS A 53 -6.00 9.39 -18.54
C LYS A 53 -4.89 8.43 -18.09
N ASN A 54 -3.68 8.95 -17.89
CA ASN A 54 -2.53 8.19 -17.40
C ASN A 54 -2.45 8.12 -15.87
N GLN A 55 -3.33 8.78 -15.12
CA GLN A 55 -3.31 8.72 -13.67
C GLN A 55 -3.84 7.36 -13.19
N GLU A 56 -3.05 6.69 -12.36
CA GLU A 56 -3.48 5.50 -11.63
C GLU A 56 -4.12 5.90 -10.30
N MET A 57 -5.06 5.07 -9.82
CA MET A 57 -5.65 5.28 -8.50
C MET A 57 -4.55 5.13 -7.45
N PRO A 58 -4.32 6.11 -6.56
CA PRO A 58 -3.41 5.95 -5.44
C PRO A 58 -3.83 4.76 -4.57
N MET A 59 -2.88 3.89 -4.23
CA MET A 59 -3.17 2.71 -3.42
C MET A 59 -2.06 2.40 -2.41
N PHE A 60 -2.46 1.99 -1.21
CA PHE A 60 -1.66 1.24 -0.24
C PHE A 60 -2.20 -0.19 -0.15
N TRP A 61 -1.36 -1.16 -0.51
CA TRP A 61 -1.62 -2.56 -0.30
C TRP A 61 -0.69 -3.07 0.81
N ILE A 62 -1.26 -3.31 1.98
CA ILE A 62 -0.57 -3.86 3.14
C ILE A 62 -0.49 -5.38 2.94
N PHE A 63 0.72 -5.92 2.77
CA PHE A 63 0.91 -7.34 2.46
C PHE A 63 2.32 -7.82 2.84
N PRO A 64 2.56 -9.14 2.98
CA PRO A 64 3.88 -9.63 3.33
C PRO A 64 4.92 -9.38 2.24
N TYR A 65 6.14 -8.96 2.63
CA TYR A 65 7.20 -8.55 1.69
C TYR A 65 7.60 -9.65 0.70
N PHE A 66 7.50 -10.92 1.10
CA PHE A 66 7.89 -12.05 0.26
C PHE A 66 6.93 -12.30 -0.92
N PHE A 67 5.85 -11.53 -1.04
CA PHE A 67 4.97 -11.52 -2.22
C PHE A 67 5.29 -10.41 -3.23
N GLU A 68 6.32 -9.60 -3.00
CA GLU A 68 6.66 -8.45 -3.85
C GLU A 68 6.69 -8.80 -5.34
N SER A 69 7.45 -9.81 -5.76
CA SER A 69 7.56 -10.18 -7.18
C SER A 69 6.19 -10.46 -7.82
N ARG A 70 5.30 -11.15 -7.09
CA ARG A 70 3.94 -11.45 -7.58
C ARG A 70 3.03 -10.23 -7.59
N ILE A 71 3.19 -9.31 -6.66
CA ILE A 71 2.46 -8.03 -6.67
C ILE A 71 2.88 -7.20 -7.88
N LEU A 72 4.19 -7.09 -8.14
CA LEU A 72 4.75 -6.32 -9.25
C LEU A 72 4.39 -6.90 -10.63
N GLU A 73 4.18 -8.22 -10.74
CA GLU A 73 3.59 -8.83 -11.95
C GLU A 73 2.21 -8.24 -12.30
N PHE A 74 1.38 -7.95 -11.29
CA PHE A 74 0.05 -7.38 -11.50
C PHE A 74 0.03 -5.86 -11.53
N PHE A 75 0.93 -5.21 -10.79
CA PHE A 75 1.04 -3.77 -10.61
C PHE A 75 2.51 -3.31 -10.70
N PRO A 76 3.07 -3.18 -11.93
CA PRO A 76 4.48 -2.83 -12.13
C PRO A 76 4.89 -1.43 -11.64
N SER A 77 3.91 -0.54 -11.45
CA SER A 77 4.13 0.81 -10.92
C SER A 77 4.30 0.85 -9.40
N PHE A 78 4.08 -0.27 -8.71
CA PHE A 78 4.17 -0.32 -7.26
C PHE A 78 5.63 -0.41 -6.82
N SER A 79 5.88 0.09 -5.61
CA SER A 79 7.13 -0.10 -4.88
C SER A 79 6.78 -0.56 -3.46
N MET A 80 7.67 -1.37 -2.87
CA MET A 80 7.57 -1.76 -1.47
C MET A 80 8.23 -0.71 -0.59
N MET A 81 7.51 -0.24 0.42
CA MET A 81 8.06 0.62 1.48
C MET A 81 8.74 -0.22 2.57
N ASP A 82 9.72 0.36 3.24
CA ASP A 82 10.42 -0.29 4.37
C ASP A 82 9.63 -0.30 5.68
N TYR A 83 8.53 0.46 5.76
CA TYR A 83 7.72 0.55 6.97
C TYR A 83 7.17 -0.83 7.38
N GLN A 84 7.55 -1.26 8.58
CA GLN A 84 7.14 -2.52 9.20
C GLN A 84 5.77 -2.33 9.84
N VAL A 85 4.73 -2.87 9.20
CA VAL A 85 3.36 -2.80 9.75
C VAL A 85 3.20 -3.83 10.87
N ASP A 86 3.04 -3.38 12.09
CA ASP A 86 2.82 -4.21 13.28
C ASP A 86 1.33 -4.40 13.60
N TYR A 87 1.00 -5.55 14.19
CA TYR A 87 -0.38 -5.91 14.57
C TYR A 87 -0.49 -6.30 16.05
N ASP A 88 -1.47 -5.72 16.75
CA ASP A 88 -1.72 -5.99 18.17
C ASP A 88 -2.11 -7.44 18.49
N ASN A 89 -2.69 -8.16 17.53
CA ASN A 89 -3.35 -9.45 17.75
C ASN A 89 -2.72 -10.63 16.98
N HIS A 90 -1.70 -10.40 16.14
CA HIS A 90 -1.17 -11.48 15.29
C HIS A 90 0.12 -12.08 15.87
N ALA A 91 0.03 -13.26 16.50
CA ALA A 91 1.16 -13.90 17.19
C ALA A 91 2.41 -14.14 16.31
N LEU A 92 2.25 -14.23 14.98
CA LEU A 92 3.35 -14.35 14.01
C LEU A 92 3.89 -13.00 13.50
N TYR A 93 3.19 -11.88 13.74
CA TYR A 93 3.53 -10.53 13.24
C TYR A 93 3.71 -9.51 14.38
N LYS A 94 4.05 -9.98 15.58
CA LYS A 94 4.44 -9.13 16.71
C LYS A 94 5.94 -8.97 16.79
N HIS A 95 6.37 -7.77 17.17
CA HIS A 95 7.62 -7.56 17.90
C HIS A 95 7.57 -8.37 19.21
N GLY A 96 8.40 -9.41 19.30
CA GLY A 96 8.72 -9.98 20.61
C GLY A 96 9.47 -8.94 21.44
N LYS A 97 9.25 -8.91 22.77
CA LYS A 97 9.99 -8.06 23.74
C LYS A 97 11.53 -8.21 23.68
N THR A 98 12.02 -9.15 22.87
CA THR A 98 13.42 -9.48 22.64
C THR A 98 13.75 -9.37 21.14
N GLY A 99 13.61 -8.18 20.54
CA GLY A 99 14.33 -7.68 19.34
C GLY A 99 14.57 -8.56 18.09
N ARG A 100 13.97 -9.75 17.94
CA ARG A 100 14.36 -10.75 16.93
C ARG A 100 13.31 -11.05 15.86
N ARG A 101 12.08 -10.55 15.99
CA ARG A 101 11.02 -10.76 14.99
C ARG A 101 10.48 -9.41 14.53
N GLN A 102 10.99 -8.95 13.39
CA GLN A 102 10.41 -7.85 12.63
C GLN A 102 9.13 -8.36 11.97
N SER A 103 8.07 -7.55 11.93
CA SER A 103 6.88 -7.91 11.14
C SER A 103 7.31 -8.16 9.68
N PRO A 104 6.78 -9.19 9.00
CA PRO A 104 7.01 -9.41 7.58
C PRO A 104 6.07 -8.59 6.70
N VAL A 105 5.18 -7.78 7.27
CA VAL A 105 4.20 -7.00 6.53
C VAL A 105 4.77 -5.63 6.17
N ARG A 106 4.60 -5.23 4.92
CA ARG A 106 5.02 -3.93 4.35
C ARG A 106 3.85 -3.28 3.63
N ILE A 107 4.04 -2.03 3.24
CA ILE A 107 3.12 -1.29 2.37
C ILE A 107 3.65 -1.33 0.94
N PHE A 108 2.83 -1.75 -0.01
CA PHE A 108 3.09 -1.62 -1.44
C PHE A 108 2.27 -0.45 -2.00
N THR A 109 2.88 0.44 -2.77
CA THR A 109 2.20 1.63 -3.30
C THR A 109 2.73 2.11 -4.64
N ASN A 110 1.85 2.71 -5.45
CA ASN A 110 2.21 3.46 -6.67
C ASN A 110 2.48 4.96 -6.40
N LEU A 111 2.48 5.39 -5.13
CA LEU A 111 2.99 6.70 -4.76
C LEU A 111 4.51 6.69 -4.77
N SER A 112 5.10 7.87 -5.04
CA SER A 112 6.55 8.01 -4.90
C SER A 112 6.94 7.83 -3.42
N PRO A 113 7.90 6.95 -3.08
CA PRO A 113 8.34 6.76 -1.70
C PRO A 113 8.83 8.05 -1.05
N SER A 114 9.44 8.97 -1.82
CA SER A 114 9.89 10.28 -1.35
C SER A 114 8.76 11.18 -0.84
N ALA A 115 7.52 10.92 -1.26
CA ALA A 115 6.34 11.66 -0.80
C ALA A 115 5.82 11.19 0.57
N ILE A 116 6.39 10.11 1.13
CA ILE A 116 5.94 9.50 2.38
C ILE A 116 7.07 9.55 3.41
N VAL A 117 6.85 10.28 4.50
CA VAL A 117 7.81 10.40 5.60
C VAL A 117 7.50 9.32 6.63
N LEU A 118 8.49 8.48 6.95
CA LEU A 118 8.38 7.48 8.02
C LEU A 118 8.86 8.05 9.36
N PRO A 119 8.33 7.54 10.49
CA PRO A 119 8.64 8.04 11.83
C PRO A 119 10.11 7.81 12.21
N ALA A 120 10.85 8.89 12.46
CA ALA A 120 12.27 8.82 12.82
C ALA A 120 12.47 8.25 14.23
N GLU A 121 11.49 8.47 15.12
CA GLU A 121 11.41 7.93 16.47
C GLU A 121 11.31 6.40 16.50
N GLU A 122 10.87 5.77 15.41
CA GLU A 122 10.85 4.31 15.24
C GLU A 122 12.12 3.78 14.54
N GLY A 123 13.11 4.64 14.28
CA GLY A 123 14.39 4.25 13.68
C GLY A 123 14.46 4.37 12.15
N TYR A 124 13.47 4.97 11.49
CA TYR A 124 13.51 5.19 10.04
C TYR A 124 14.27 6.46 9.66
N ARG A 125 14.99 6.43 8.53
CA ARG A 125 15.69 7.60 7.98
C ARG A 125 15.53 7.66 6.47
N MET A 126 15.43 8.87 5.93
CA MET A 126 15.56 9.11 4.49
C MET A 126 17.02 8.89 4.08
N ALA A 127 17.24 8.14 3.00
CA ALA A 127 18.54 8.03 2.36
C ALA A 127 18.91 9.36 1.67
N ASP A 128 20.21 9.57 1.46
CA ASP A 128 20.75 10.80 0.89
C ASP A 128 20.27 11.07 -0.55
N ASP A 129 19.81 10.03 -1.26
CA ASP A 129 19.25 10.14 -2.61
C ASP A 129 17.77 10.56 -2.63
N GLY A 130 17.15 10.71 -1.45
CA GLY A 130 15.75 11.11 -1.28
C GLY A 130 14.72 10.09 -1.75
N ASN A 131 15.14 8.91 -2.22
CA ASN A 131 14.26 7.94 -2.87
C ASN A 131 13.95 6.72 -2.00
N ILE A 132 14.80 6.44 -1.00
CA ILE A 132 14.68 5.25 -0.15
C ILE A 132 14.57 5.67 1.30
N VAL A 133 13.59 5.13 2.01
CA VAL A 133 13.51 5.25 3.48
C VAL A 133 14.02 3.94 4.06
N LEU A 134 15.04 4.00 4.91
CA LEU A 134 15.68 2.81 5.49
C LEU A 134 15.33 2.68 6.97
N PHE A 135 15.05 1.45 7.41
CA PHE A 135 15.02 1.13 8.84
C PHE A 135 16.45 0.95 9.36
N VAL A 136 16.90 1.86 10.24
CA VAL A 136 18.20 1.76 10.89
C VAL A 136 18.03 0.94 12.16
N ARG A 137 18.68 -0.23 12.22
CA ARG A 137 18.83 -0.95 13.49
C ARG A 137 19.86 -0.19 14.32
N ASP A 138 19.48 0.21 15.54
CA ASP A 138 20.48 0.59 16.54
C ASP A 138 21.44 -0.60 16.73
N VAL A 139 22.73 -0.34 16.50
CA VAL A 139 23.84 -1.30 16.59
C VAL A 139 24.21 -1.51 18.05
#